data_AF-A0A8H7SI32-F1
#
_entry.id   AF-A0A8H7SI32-F1
#
_cell.length_a   1.000
_cell.length_b   1.000
_cell.length_c   1.000
_cell.angle_alpha   90.00
_cell.angle_beta   90.00
_cell.angle_gamma   90.00
#
_symmetry.space_group_name_H-M   'P 1'
#
loop_
_entity.id
_entity.type
_entity.pdbx_description
1 polymer ?
#
loop_
_entity_poly.entity_id
_entity_poly.type
_entity_poly.pdbx_seq_one_letter_code
_entity_poly.pdbx_strand_id
1 'polypeptide(L)'
;MSNNLSQLPFELILKISRYLEFSDIWYLSTCSHPLRILSYNILKQHYNIDLIRPRIINPLNNLVHAAVAYLGRHGIENKTIQPHVLQSVANHMAMAIYDRLPSATDRVVSLDFLLDKTLSVLLDHCLSDPTLPPDSNNCNIATGNPTTPEYVPLDSTTKDEHIDIFGSKQTGVLMIDFLVALNQNISVLFDTELADELHHRLLIDHLHRLLDSIKCKYHAYHINLSSYSQNTPNINIRQTSHWDDLKSFTKVICALVQTNLVTAKDVEEIASYHINQFFLTRPSDVSLTTQDGFKILIRNPNSNLMIVNSVTKHESPAFYYQWKLWLQETLLRLSIMLDIFRSIIGKPDASPPEIGQLSLLLQETAAAVSLSKTAAEDDNTQNAHIITT
;
A
#
# COMPACT_ATOMS: atom_id res chain seq x y z
N MET A 1 28.13 -3.32 -39.55
CA MET A 1 27.46 -2.36 -38.66
C MET A 1 27.18 -3.08 -37.35
N SER A 2 27.73 -2.61 -36.23
CA SER A 2 27.45 -3.22 -34.93
C SER A 2 26.08 -2.77 -34.46
N ASN A 3 25.09 -3.65 -34.55
CA ASN A 3 23.76 -3.41 -34.00
C ASN A 3 23.86 -3.32 -32.48
N ASN A 4 23.86 -2.11 -31.92
CA ASN A 4 23.99 -1.89 -30.48
C ASN A 4 22.69 -1.29 -29.91
N LEU A 5 22.19 -1.85 -28.81
CA LEU A 5 20.99 -1.38 -28.12
C LEU A 5 21.06 0.11 -27.77
N SER A 6 22.27 0.62 -27.46
CA SER A 6 22.50 2.02 -27.13
C SER A 6 22.35 2.99 -28.30
N GLN A 7 22.18 2.49 -29.53
CA GLN A 7 21.93 3.30 -30.73
C GLN A 7 20.44 3.52 -31.00
N LEU A 8 19.56 2.79 -30.30
CA LEU A 8 18.12 3.00 -30.43
C LEU A 8 17.72 4.33 -29.77
N PRO A 9 16.74 5.06 -30.34
CA PRO A 9 16.08 6.18 -29.66
C PRO A 9 15.62 5.80 -28.26
N PHE A 10 15.90 6.66 -27.28
CA PHE A 10 15.64 6.37 -25.88
C PHE A 10 14.15 6.11 -25.62
N GLU A 11 13.25 6.73 -26.38
CA GLU A 11 11.80 6.53 -26.30
C GLU A 11 11.41 5.09 -26.66
N LEU A 12 12.10 4.45 -27.60
CA LEU A 12 11.88 3.04 -27.92
C LEU A 12 12.42 2.14 -26.81
N ILE A 13 13.58 2.49 -26.25
CA ILE A 13 14.14 1.75 -25.13
C ILE A 13 13.21 1.83 -23.91
N LEU A 14 12.64 3.00 -23.61
CA LEU A 14 11.67 3.17 -22.54
C LEU A 14 10.39 2.35 -22.76
N LYS A 15 9.98 2.14 -24.02
CA LYS A 15 8.86 1.23 -24.32
C LYS A 15 9.23 -0.22 -24.10
N ILE A 16 10.44 -0.64 -24.52
CA ILE A 16 10.95 -2.01 -24.31
C ILE A 16 11.11 -2.29 -22.82
N SER A 17 11.63 -1.34 -22.05
CA SER A 17 11.90 -1.54 -20.63
C SER A 17 10.65 -1.73 -19.78
N ARG A 18 9.45 -1.37 -20.27
CA ARG A 18 8.17 -1.68 -19.60
C ARG A 18 7.89 -3.19 -19.55
N TYR A 19 8.54 -3.97 -20.41
CA TYR A 19 8.45 -5.42 -20.45
C TYR A 19 9.57 -6.11 -19.67
N LEU A 20 10.48 -5.35 -19.07
CA LEU A 20 11.59 -5.87 -18.28
C LEU A 20 11.28 -5.71 -16.79
N GLU A 21 11.77 -6.66 -16.00
CA GLU A 21 11.71 -6.53 -14.55
C GLU A 21 12.78 -5.58 -14.03
N PHE A 22 12.61 -5.12 -12.79
CA PHE A 22 13.63 -4.33 -12.10
C PHE A 22 14.98 -5.06 -12.09
N SER A 23 14.96 -6.38 -11.83
CA SER A 23 16.15 -7.23 -11.86
C SER A 23 16.82 -7.22 -13.24
N ASP A 24 16.08 -7.41 -14.33
CA ASP A 24 16.62 -7.39 -15.69
C ASP A 24 17.28 -6.04 -16.03
N ILE A 25 16.63 -4.93 -15.68
CA ILE A 25 17.17 -3.57 -15.88
C ILE A 25 18.43 -3.38 -15.03
N TRP A 26 18.44 -3.90 -13.80
CA TRP A 26 19.61 -3.85 -12.94
C TRP A 26 20.79 -4.63 -13.51
N TYR A 27 20.57 -5.88 -13.95
CA TYR A 27 21.63 -6.70 -14.55
C TYR A 27 22.13 -6.13 -15.86
N LEU A 28 21.28 -5.47 -16.67
CA LEU A 28 21.71 -4.73 -17.86
C LEU A 28 22.81 -3.71 -17.53
N SER A 29 22.75 -3.10 -16.35
CA SER A 29 23.75 -2.12 -15.90
C SER A 29 25.14 -2.72 -15.62
N THR A 30 25.22 -4.04 -15.49
CA THR A 30 26.46 -4.78 -15.21
C THR A 30 27.19 -5.20 -16.49
N CYS A 31 26.49 -5.25 -17.63
CA CYS A 31 27.04 -5.81 -18.88
C CYS A 31 28.11 -4.95 -19.53
N SER A 32 27.95 -3.61 -19.56
CA SER A 32 28.94 -2.69 -20.14
C SER A 32 28.74 -1.26 -19.65
N HIS A 33 29.73 -0.38 -19.86
CA HIS A 33 29.62 1.04 -19.47
C HIS A 33 28.47 1.80 -20.18
N PRO A 34 28.28 1.68 -21.51
CA PRO A 34 27.14 2.30 -22.19
C PRO A 34 25.79 1.79 -21.68
N LEU A 35 25.68 0.48 -21.42
CA LEU A 35 24.46 -0.12 -20.88
C LEU A 35 24.20 0.27 -19.43
N ARG A 36 25.25 0.54 -18.64
CA ARG A 36 25.11 1.12 -17.28
C ARG A 36 24.45 2.48 -17.31
N ILE A 37 24.93 3.39 -18.16
CA ILE A 37 24.34 4.72 -18.32
C ILE A 37 22.87 4.59 -18.76
N LEU A 38 22.62 3.74 -19.75
CA LEU A 38 21.27 3.49 -20.23
C LEU A 38 20.35 2.96 -19.12
N SER A 39 20.80 1.95 -18.38
CA SER A 39 20.03 1.34 -17.29
C SER A 39 19.74 2.35 -16.19
N TYR A 40 20.71 3.20 -15.83
CA TYR A 40 20.48 4.25 -14.83
C TYR A 40 19.46 5.29 -15.30
N ASN A 41 19.46 5.64 -16.59
CA ASN A 41 18.43 6.51 -17.15
C ASN A 41 17.05 5.83 -17.12
N ILE A 42 16.97 4.53 -17.41
CA ILE A 42 15.72 3.75 -17.32
C ILE A 42 15.23 3.71 -15.88
N LEU A 43 16.11 3.38 -14.92
CA LEU A 43 15.78 3.32 -13.48
C LEU A 43 15.27 4.66 -12.96
N LYS A 44 15.92 5.76 -13.37
CA LYS A 44 15.49 7.11 -13.01
C LYS A 44 14.12 7.46 -13.57
N GLN A 45 13.80 7.03 -14.80
CA GLN A 45 12.52 7.35 -15.45
C GLN A 45 11.35 6.48 -14.96
N HIS A 46 11.57 5.17 -14.76
CA HIS A 46 10.49 4.24 -14.39
C HIS A 46 10.30 4.11 -12.89
N TYR A 47 11.38 4.18 -12.11
CA TYR A 47 11.36 3.91 -10.68
C TYR A 47 11.71 5.14 -9.84
N ASN A 48 12.00 6.29 -10.45
CA ASN A 48 12.53 7.49 -9.79
C ASN A 48 13.81 7.22 -8.95
N ILE A 49 14.55 6.16 -9.30
CA ILE A 49 15.78 5.78 -8.62
C ILE A 49 16.94 6.55 -9.26
N ASP A 50 17.48 7.53 -8.54
CA ASP A 50 18.64 8.30 -8.99
C ASP A 50 19.95 7.67 -8.51
N LEU A 51 20.66 7.00 -9.42
CA LEU A 51 21.98 6.39 -9.17
C LEU A 51 23.12 7.23 -9.75
N ILE A 52 22.98 8.56 -9.86
CA ILE A 52 24.11 9.41 -10.28
C ILE A 52 25.28 9.19 -9.31
N ARG A 53 26.42 8.70 -9.85
CA ARG A 53 27.66 8.40 -9.12
C ARG A 53 27.41 7.54 -7.86
N PRO A 54 26.94 6.30 -8.03
CA PRO A 54 26.44 5.49 -6.93
C PRO A 54 27.53 5.15 -5.91
N ARG A 55 28.79 5.08 -6.35
CA ARG A 55 29.95 4.80 -5.47
C ARG A 55 30.38 5.99 -4.61
N ILE A 56 29.95 7.21 -4.94
CA ILE A 56 30.41 8.45 -4.31
C ILE A 56 29.30 9.09 -3.49
N ILE A 57 28.08 9.11 -4.03
CA ILE A 57 26.97 9.87 -3.45
C ILE A 57 26.10 8.98 -2.55
N ASN A 58 25.86 7.71 -2.92
CA ASN A 58 24.96 6.85 -2.16
C ASN A 58 25.28 5.35 -2.29
N PRO A 59 26.41 4.89 -1.71
CA PRO A 59 26.85 3.51 -1.85
C PRO A 59 25.93 2.51 -1.17
N LEU A 60 25.23 2.90 -0.09
CA LEU A 60 24.27 2.05 0.59
C LEU A 60 23.02 1.83 -0.26
N ASN A 61 22.37 2.89 -0.78
CA ASN A 61 21.17 2.70 -1.60
C ASN A 61 21.45 1.82 -2.82
N ASN A 62 22.61 2.00 -3.45
CA ASN A 62 23.01 1.14 -4.57
C ASN A 62 23.19 -0.33 -4.13
N LEU A 63 23.68 -0.58 -2.91
CA LEU A 63 23.78 -1.93 -2.35
C LEU A 63 22.41 -2.53 -2.06
N VAL A 64 21.48 -1.75 -1.47
CA VAL A 64 20.13 -2.22 -1.18
C VAL A 64 19.39 -2.54 -2.48
N HIS A 65 19.43 -1.66 -3.48
CA HIS A 65 18.86 -1.94 -4.80
C HIS A 65 19.51 -3.15 -5.50
N ALA A 66 20.81 -3.37 -5.32
CA ALA A 66 21.46 -4.59 -5.81
C ALA A 66 20.94 -5.85 -5.12
N ALA A 67 20.72 -5.80 -3.80
CA ALA A 67 20.14 -6.89 -3.04
C ALA A 67 18.71 -7.20 -3.52
N VAL A 68 17.88 -6.17 -3.74
CA VAL A 68 16.53 -6.32 -4.30
C VAL A 68 16.59 -6.99 -5.68
N ALA A 69 17.47 -6.53 -6.58
CA ALA A 69 17.60 -7.10 -7.92
C ALA A 69 18.07 -8.56 -7.88
N TYR A 70 19.01 -8.89 -6.99
CA TYR A 70 19.50 -10.25 -6.80
C TYR A 70 18.41 -11.17 -6.26
N LEU A 71 17.67 -10.72 -5.24
CA LEU A 71 16.52 -11.45 -4.70
C LEU A 71 15.42 -11.63 -5.75
N GLY A 72 15.08 -10.59 -6.52
CA GLY A 72 14.11 -10.72 -7.60
C GLY A 72 14.50 -11.77 -8.65
N ARG A 73 15.79 -11.96 -8.89
CA ARG A 73 16.30 -12.93 -9.90
C ARG A 73 16.49 -14.35 -9.36
N HIS A 74 16.91 -14.49 -8.10
CA HIS A 74 17.38 -15.75 -7.53
C HIS A 74 16.61 -16.19 -6.28
N GLY A 75 15.81 -15.31 -5.70
CA GLY A 75 15.04 -15.57 -4.49
C GLY A 75 13.77 -16.36 -4.73
N ILE A 76 13.31 -16.48 -5.98
CA ILE A 76 12.14 -17.28 -6.36
C ILE A 76 12.55 -18.31 -7.41
N GLU A 77 12.32 -19.58 -7.12
CA GLU A 77 12.52 -20.68 -8.06
C GLU A 77 11.28 -21.56 -8.03
N ASN A 78 10.74 -21.95 -9.19
CA ASN A 78 9.51 -22.74 -9.28
C ASN A 78 8.31 -22.16 -8.49
N LYS A 79 8.17 -20.83 -8.45
CA LYS A 79 7.15 -20.08 -7.69
C LYS A 79 7.23 -20.25 -6.16
N THR A 80 8.36 -20.72 -5.65
CA THR A 80 8.61 -20.81 -4.21
C THR A 80 9.79 -19.93 -3.82
N ILE A 81 9.66 -19.27 -2.68
CA ILE A 81 10.74 -18.45 -2.12
C ILE A 81 11.85 -19.38 -1.65
N GLN A 82 13.08 -19.08 -2.04
CA GLN A 82 14.27 -19.83 -1.69
C GLN A 82 14.84 -19.30 -0.37
N PRO A 83 14.60 -19.97 0.78
CA PRO A 83 14.94 -19.42 2.10
C PRO A 83 16.45 -19.23 2.28
N HIS A 84 17.26 -20.10 1.67
CA HIS A 84 18.71 -20.01 1.74
C HIS A 84 19.27 -18.77 1.02
N VAL A 85 18.67 -18.39 -0.12
CA VAL A 85 19.04 -17.16 -0.85
C VAL A 85 18.62 -15.94 -0.04
N LEU A 86 17.39 -15.94 0.45
CA LEU A 86 16.84 -14.87 1.29
C LEU A 86 17.74 -14.60 2.50
N GLN A 87 18.02 -15.65 3.28
CA GLN A 87 18.85 -15.56 4.48
C GLN A 87 20.28 -15.13 4.15
N SER A 88 20.86 -15.65 3.06
CA SER A 88 22.19 -15.25 2.62
C SER A 88 22.26 -13.74 2.33
N VAL A 89 21.31 -13.21 1.57
CA VAL A 89 21.26 -11.77 1.25
C VAL A 89 21.02 -10.95 2.53
N ALA A 90 20.15 -11.41 3.42
CA ALA A 90 19.87 -10.75 4.70
C ALA A 90 21.11 -10.67 5.59
N ASN A 91 21.87 -11.76 5.70
CA ASN A 91 23.14 -11.79 6.44
C ASN A 91 24.15 -10.81 5.85
N HIS A 92 24.32 -10.81 4.51
CA HIS A 92 25.25 -9.90 3.85
C HIS A 92 24.85 -8.43 4.01
N MET A 93 23.55 -8.12 3.98
CA MET A 93 23.05 -6.78 4.22
C MET A 93 23.29 -6.33 5.66
N ALA A 94 22.98 -7.19 6.63
CA ALA A 94 23.19 -6.90 8.05
C ALA A 94 24.69 -6.66 8.36
N MET A 95 25.58 -7.49 7.82
CA MET A 95 27.02 -7.28 7.91
C MET A 95 27.48 -6.00 7.20
N ALA A 96 26.93 -5.69 6.03
CA ALA A 96 27.26 -4.46 5.32
C ALA A 96 26.84 -3.20 6.09
N ILE A 97 25.72 -3.25 6.82
CA ILE A 97 25.31 -2.19 7.74
C ILE A 97 26.30 -2.12 8.91
N TYR A 98 26.62 -3.25 9.52
CA TYR A 98 27.55 -3.34 10.64
C TYR A 98 28.93 -2.76 10.30
N ASP A 99 29.50 -3.12 9.15
CA ASP A 99 30.83 -2.68 8.70
C ASP A 99 30.91 -1.16 8.41
N ARG A 100 29.75 -0.50 8.26
CA ARG A 100 29.65 0.96 8.02
C ARG A 100 29.48 1.77 9.30
N LEU A 101 29.38 1.12 10.45
CA LEU A 101 29.21 1.81 11.73
C LEU A 101 30.54 2.33 12.27
N PRO A 102 30.54 3.50 12.93
CA PRO A 102 31.71 4.00 13.62
C PRO A 102 32.03 3.16 14.86
N SER A 103 33.31 3.13 15.24
CA SER A 103 33.81 2.24 16.30
C SER A 103 33.52 2.71 17.75
N ALA A 104 33.06 3.94 17.98
CA ALA A 104 32.85 4.43 19.36
C ALA A 104 31.71 5.45 19.50
N THR A 105 31.84 6.65 18.92
CA THR A 105 30.82 7.71 19.04
C THR A 105 29.81 7.64 17.90
N ASP A 106 28.54 7.95 18.17
CA ASP A 106 27.44 8.05 17.20
C ASP A 106 27.00 6.75 16.52
N ARG A 107 27.29 5.59 17.12
CA ARG A 107 26.88 4.28 16.59
C ARG A 107 25.36 4.16 16.43
N VAL A 108 24.59 4.63 17.43
CA VAL A 108 23.11 4.60 17.39
C VAL A 108 22.57 5.50 16.29
N VAL A 109 23.09 6.73 16.17
CA VAL A 109 22.68 7.70 15.13
C VAL A 109 23.02 7.18 13.73
N SER A 110 24.20 6.57 13.58
CA SER A 110 24.62 5.97 12.32
C SER A 110 23.74 4.76 11.96
N LEU A 111 23.42 3.90 12.94
CA LEU A 111 22.53 2.78 12.74
C LEU A 111 21.13 3.25 12.33
N ASP A 112 20.57 4.24 13.03
CA ASP A 112 19.29 4.86 12.70
C ASP A 112 19.25 5.36 11.25
N PHE A 113 20.28 6.09 10.83
CA PHE A 113 20.40 6.57 9.45
C PHE A 113 20.51 5.43 8.42
N LEU A 114 21.33 4.42 8.68
CA LEU A 114 21.53 3.29 7.76
C LEU A 114 20.25 2.45 7.63
N LEU A 115 19.52 2.25 8.73
CA LEU A 115 18.25 1.55 8.75
C LEU A 115 17.14 2.35 8.08
N ASP A 116 17.01 3.65 8.34
CA ASP A 116 16.06 4.55 7.65
C ASP A 116 16.26 4.47 6.13
N LYS A 117 17.50 4.53 5.66
CA LYS A 117 17.76 4.41 4.20
C LYS A 117 17.45 3.03 3.64
N THR A 118 17.74 1.98 4.39
CA THR A 118 17.46 0.61 3.95
C THR A 118 15.96 0.35 3.89
N LEU A 119 15.22 0.70 4.95
CA LEU A 119 13.77 0.58 5.03
C LEU A 119 13.08 1.39 3.93
N SER A 120 13.50 2.65 3.71
CA SER A 120 12.96 3.49 2.65
C SER A 120 13.00 2.78 1.29
N VAL A 121 14.16 2.22 0.92
CA VAL A 121 14.30 1.55 -0.37
C VAL A 121 13.44 0.29 -0.45
N LEU A 122 13.43 -0.53 0.62
CA LEU A 122 12.68 -1.79 0.61
C LEU A 122 11.17 -1.55 0.54
N LEU A 123 10.66 -0.58 1.29
CA LEU A 123 9.23 -0.23 1.26
C LEU A 123 8.82 0.38 -0.09
N ASP A 124 9.68 1.18 -0.73
CA ASP A 124 9.41 1.69 -2.08
C ASP A 124 9.26 0.55 -3.10
N HIS A 125 10.07 -0.51 -2.98
CA HIS A 125 9.94 -1.71 -3.80
C HIS A 125 8.68 -2.52 -3.47
N CYS A 126 8.29 -2.62 -2.19
CA CYS A 126 7.03 -3.24 -1.80
C CYS A 126 5.82 -2.53 -2.42
N LEU A 127 5.77 -1.20 -2.34
CA LEU A 127 4.67 -0.38 -2.87
C LEU A 127 4.56 -0.44 -4.40
N SER A 128 5.68 -0.70 -5.08
CA SER A 128 5.74 -0.82 -6.53
C SER A 128 5.27 -2.19 -7.04
N ASP A 129 4.98 -3.16 -6.16
CA ASP A 129 4.57 -4.50 -6.55
C ASP A 129 3.04 -4.69 -6.52
N PRO A 130 2.37 -4.90 -7.68
CA PRO A 130 0.93 -5.15 -7.74
C PRO A 130 0.50 -6.50 -7.11
N THR A 131 1.44 -7.43 -6.89
CA THR A 131 1.16 -8.84 -6.56
C THR A 131 1.12 -9.17 -5.08
N LEU A 132 1.38 -8.19 -4.21
CA LEU A 132 1.11 -8.34 -2.79
C LEU A 132 -0.34 -8.82 -2.62
N PRO A 133 -0.56 -10.01 -2.05
CA PRO A 133 -1.90 -10.59 -1.98
C PRO A 133 -2.76 -9.73 -1.04
N PRO A 134 -4.00 -9.40 -1.42
CA PRO A 134 -4.98 -8.86 -0.47
C PRO A 134 -5.48 -9.94 0.50
N ASP A 135 -5.32 -11.23 0.16
CA ASP A 135 -5.89 -12.38 0.87
C ASP A 135 -4.80 -13.38 1.31
N SER A 136 -4.81 -13.74 2.60
CA SER A 136 -3.86 -14.63 3.27
C SER A 136 -3.95 -16.13 2.90
N ASN A 137 -4.71 -16.53 1.89
CA ASN A 137 -4.92 -17.95 1.59
C ASN A 137 -3.69 -18.67 0.99
N ASN A 138 -2.58 -17.96 0.72
CA ASN A 138 -1.35 -18.57 0.20
C ASN A 138 -0.16 -18.55 1.18
N CYS A 139 -0.36 -18.19 2.45
CA CYS A 139 0.68 -18.39 3.48
C CYS A 139 0.67 -19.84 4.00
N ASN A 140 0.76 -20.80 3.09
CA ASN A 140 1.05 -22.21 3.39
C ASN A 140 2.26 -22.65 2.57
N ILE A 141 3.40 -21.98 2.77
CA ILE A 141 4.69 -22.57 2.42
C ILE A 141 5.63 -22.34 3.60
N ALA A 142 5.77 -23.39 4.40
CA ALA A 142 6.89 -23.74 5.29
C ALA A 142 6.48 -24.01 6.75
N THR A 143 5.79 -25.12 6.99
CA THR A 143 6.18 -26.08 8.03
C THR A 143 5.71 -27.47 7.60
N GLY A 144 6.61 -28.43 7.62
CA GLY A 144 6.45 -29.73 6.97
C GLY A 144 5.43 -30.65 7.65
N ASN A 145 4.75 -31.47 6.82
CA ASN A 145 4.58 -32.91 7.01
C ASN A 145 4.02 -33.53 5.71
N PRO A 146 4.59 -34.64 5.19
CA PRO A 146 4.06 -35.32 4.01
C PRO A 146 3.19 -36.51 4.44
N THR A 147 1.86 -36.41 4.33
CA THR A 147 0.93 -37.54 4.07
C THR A 147 -0.51 -37.08 4.26
N THR A 148 -1.26 -36.88 3.16
CA THR A 148 -2.37 -37.75 2.70
C THR A 148 -3.04 -37.11 1.47
N PRO A 149 -3.50 -37.92 0.48
CA PRO A 149 -4.17 -37.42 -0.71
C PRO A 149 -5.69 -37.42 -0.50
N GLU A 150 -6.39 -36.30 -0.73
CA GLU A 150 -7.85 -36.37 -0.88
C GLU A 150 -8.46 -35.23 -1.72
N TYR A 151 -8.95 -35.66 -2.88
CA TYR A 151 -10.14 -35.25 -3.65
C TYR A 151 -10.32 -33.80 -4.14
N VAL A 152 -10.24 -33.65 -5.47
CA VAL A 152 -10.72 -32.52 -6.27
C VAL A 152 -12.12 -32.87 -6.81
N PRO A 153 -13.16 -32.04 -6.63
CA PRO A 153 -14.31 -32.05 -7.52
C PRO A 153 -14.01 -31.16 -8.74
N LEU A 154 -14.03 -31.82 -9.89
CA LEU A 154 -14.09 -31.26 -11.23
C LEU A 154 -15.36 -30.41 -11.41
N ASP A 155 -15.31 -29.49 -12.38
CA ASP A 155 -16.41 -28.70 -12.95
C ASP A 155 -16.69 -27.29 -12.36
N SER A 156 -15.94 -26.31 -12.86
CA SER A 156 -16.57 -25.26 -13.68
C SER A 156 -15.56 -24.64 -14.64
N THR A 157 -15.70 -25.03 -15.91
CA THR A 157 -14.93 -24.55 -17.04
C THR A 157 -15.45 -23.20 -17.53
N THR A 158 -14.50 -22.36 -17.94
CA THR A 158 -14.61 -21.25 -18.90
C THR A 158 -15.24 -19.93 -18.43
N LYS A 159 -14.37 -18.99 -18.07
CA LYS A 159 -14.15 -17.77 -18.88
C LYS A 159 -12.84 -17.06 -18.47
N ASP A 160 -11.88 -17.13 -19.37
CA ASP A 160 -10.71 -16.26 -19.52
C ASP A 160 -9.83 -16.03 -18.28
N GLU A 161 -9.18 -17.11 -17.83
CA GLU A 161 -7.82 -17.00 -17.31
C GLU A 161 -6.93 -16.51 -18.45
N HIS A 162 -6.65 -15.21 -18.45
CA HIS A 162 -5.42 -14.71 -19.03
C HIS A 162 -4.29 -15.42 -18.28
N ILE A 163 -3.78 -16.50 -18.88
CA ILE A 163 -2.53 -17.14 -18.47
C ILE A 163 -1.51 -16.01 -18.45
N ASP A 164 -1.11 -15.61 -17.24
CA ASP A 164 -0.09 -14.60 -17.02
C ASP A 164 1.25 -15.25 -17.40
N ILE A 165 1.60 -15.13 -18.68
CA ILE A 165 2.84 -15.64 -19.29
C ILE A 165 4.07 -14.91 -18.68
N PHE A 166 3.85 -13.86 -17.88
CA PHE A 166 4.86 -13.16 -17.09
C PHE A 166 4.66 -13.51 -15.62
N GLY A 167 5.10 -14.71 -15.25
CA GLY A 167 4.83 -15.37 -13.98
C GLY A 167 4.82 -14.43 -12.77
N SER A 168 3.79 -14.60 -11.93
CA SER A 168 3.62 -14.06 -10.57
C SER A 168 4.86 -13.33 -10.06
N LYS A 169 4.94 -12.03 -10.37
CA LYS A 169 5.81 -11.12 -9.64
C LYS A 169 5.46 -11.37 -8.16
N GLN A 170 6.43 -11.63 -7.30
CA GLN A 170 6.20 -11.78 -5.86
C GLN A 170 7.26 -10.95 -5.13
N THR A 171 7.77 -9.91 -5.79
CA THR A 171 8.86 -9.06 -5.31
C THR A 171 8.49 -8.43 -3.99
N GLY A 172 7.26 -7.95 -3.82
CA GLY A 172 6.74 -7.35 -2.59
C GLY A 172 6.69 -8.36 -1.45
N VAL A 173 6.19 -9.58 -1.70
CA VAL A 173 6.19 -10.66 -0.68
C VAL A 173 7.63 -10.99 -0.29
N LEU A 174 8.50 -11.16 -1.28
CA LEU A 174 9.91 -11.43 -1.08
C LEU A 174 10.63 -10.30 -0.32
N MET A 175 10.26 -9.04 -0.55
CA MET A 175 10.80 -7.88 0.17
C MET A 175 10.32 -7.83 1.62
N ILE A 176 9.06 -8.21 1.89
CA ILE A 176 8.54 -8.34 3.26
C ILE A 176 9.29 -9.46 3.99
N ASP A 177 9.44 -10.64 3.39
CA ASP A 177 10.20 -11.74 3.98
C ASP A 177 11.67 -11.36 4.18
N PHE A 178 12.22 -10.57 3.26
CA PHE A 178 13.57 -10.03 3.38
C PHE A 178 13.69 -9.06 4.57
N LEU A 179 12.70 -8.18 4.78
CA LEU A 179 12.63 -7.31 5.95
C LEU A 179 12.58 -8.11 7.25
N VAL A 180 11.82 -9.21 7.30
CA VAL A 180 11.75 -10.10 8.47
C VAL A 180 13.12 -10.71 8.76
N ALA A 181 13.74 -11.33 7.76
CA ALA A 181 15.05 -11.96 7.91
C ALA A 181 16.14 -10.94 8.26
N LEU A 182 16.08 -9.74 7.67
CA LEU A 182 17.01 -8.65 7.95
C LEU A 182 16.84 -8.15 9.39
N ASN A 183 15.61 -7.94 9.87
CA ASN A 183 15.35 -7.55 11.24
C ASN A 183 15.95 -8.55 12.22
N GLN A 184 15.66 -9.85 12.05
CA GLN A 184 16.22 -10.91 12.89
C GLN A 184 17.76 -10.88 12.95
N ASN A 185 18.43 -10.67 11.81
CA ASN A 185 19.89 -10.60 11.77
C ASN A 185 20.45 -9.34 12.44
N ILE A 186 19.77 -8.20 12.29
CA ILE A 186 20.12 -6.95 12.96
C ILE A 186 19.99 -7.15 14.47
N SER A 187 18.90 -7.71 14.97
CA SER A 187 18.67 -7.94 16.41
C SER A 187 19.65 -8.93 17.04
N VAL A 188 20.30 -9.77 16.23
CA VAL A 188 21.40 -10.66 16.67
C VAL A 188 22.76 -9.94 16.67
N LEU A 189 23.02 -9.06 15.70
CA LEU A 189 24.30 -8.34 15.57
C LEU A 189 24.42 -7.12 16.49
N PHE A 190 23.29 -6.57 16.92
CA PHE A 190 23.17 -5.41 17.78
C PHE A 190 22.45 -5.80 19.09
N ASP A 191 22.58 -4.98 20.14
CA ASP A 191 21.84 -5.21 21.38
C ASP A 191 20.34 -5.35 21.06
N THR A 192 19.78 -6.53 21.32
CA THR A 192 18.49 -6.98 20.77
C THR A 192 17.35 -5.99 21.04
N GLU A 193 17.26 -5.48 22.27
CA GLU A 193 16.20 -4.54 22.67
C GLU A 193 16.29 -3.19 21.93
N LEU A 194 17.49 -2.64 21.79
CA LEU A 194 17.69 -1.34 21.14
C LEU A 194 17.48 -1.45 19.62
N ALA A 195 17.93 -2.54 19.03
CA ALA A 195 17.80 -2.78 17.60
C ALA A 195 16.35 -2.99 17.16
N ASP A 196 15.60 -3.79 17.93
CA ASP A 196 14.18 -4.06 17.66
C ASP A 196 13.34 -2.79 17.82
N GLU A 197 13.53 -2.03 18.91
CA GLU A 197 12.82 -0.76 19.13
C GLU A 197 13.13 0.26 18.02
N LEU A 198 14.41 0.36 17.63
CA LEU A 198 14.84 1.29 16.59
C LEU A 198 14.26 0.92 15.22
N HIS A 199 14.34 -0.35 14.83
CA HIS A 199 13.80 -0.83 13.56
C HIS A 199 12.28 -0.66 13.51
N HIS A 200 11.58 -1.04 14.58
CA HIS A 200 10.13 -0.89 14.66
C HIS A 200 9.70 0.57 14.57
N ARG A 201 10.31 1.47 15.36
CA ARG A 201 10.02 2.91 15.30
C ARG A 201 10.22 3.47 13.89
N LEU A 202 11.35 3.16 13.25
CA LEU A 202 11.65 3.63 11.90
C LEU A 202 10.65 3.09 10.86
N LEU A 203 10.24 1.82 10.99
CA LEU A 203 9.24 1.21 10.13
C LEU A 203 7.90 1.96 10.24
N ILE A 204 7.42 2.22 11.45
CA ILE A 204 6.17 2.97 11.69
C ILE A 204 6.30 4.41 11.15
N ASP A 205 7.41 5.10 11.42
CA ASP A 205 7.68 6.45 10.90
C ASP A 205 7.67 6.49 9.36
N HIS A 206 8.18 5.46 8.70
CA HIS A 206 8.08 5.33 7.25
C HIS A 206 6.65 5.13 6.77
N LEU A 207 5.89 4.25 7.42
CA LEU A 207 4.49 4.01 7.05
C LEU A 207 3.63 5.28 7.19
N HIS A 208 3.84 6.07 8.24
CA HIS A 208 3.18 7.37 8.40
C HIS A 208 3.55 8.34 7.27
N ARG A 209 4.85 8.51 6.99
CA ARG A 209 5.32 9.39 5.89
C ARG A 209 4.77 8.98 4.53
N LEU A 210 4.69 7.68 4.27
CA LEU A 210 4.14 7.14 3.02
C LEU A 210 2.65 7.44 2.90
N LEU A 211 1.87 7.16 3.94
CA LEU A 211 0.43 7.43 3.95
C LEU A 211 0.13 8.93 3.84
N ASP A 212 0.90 9.78 4.53
CA ASP A 212 0.76 11.24 4.43
C ASP A 212 1.09 11.76 3.02
N SER A 213 2.11 11.20 2.37
CA SER A 213 2.45 11.52 0.97
C SER A 213 1.32 11.13 0.01
N ILE A 214 0.75 9.93 0.16
CA ILE A 214 -0.41 9.46 -0.62
C ILE A 214 -1.62 10.38 -0.37
N LYS A 215 -1.90 10.70 0.90
CA LYS A 215 -2.98 11.61 1.31
C LYS A 215 -2.83 13.00 0.71
N CYS A 216 -1.63 13.59 0.75
CA CYS A 216 -1.37 14.91 0.18
C CYS A 216 -1.64 14.94 -1.33
N LYS A 217 -1.16 13.92 -2.07
CA LYS A 217 -1.43 13.80 -3.51
C LYS A 217 -2.92 13.64 -3.79
N TYR A 218 -3.60 12.80 -3.01
CA TYR A 218 -5.03 12.57 -3.08
C TYR A 218 -5.84 13.85 -2.85
N HIS A 219 -5.56 14.57 -1.76
CA HIS A 219 -6.24 15.83 -1.43
C HIS A 219 -5.97 16.91 -2.47
N ALA A 220 -4.72 17.07 -2.90
CA ALA A 220 -4.36 18.03 -3.93
C ALA A 220 -5.11 17.79 -5.25
N TYR A 221 -5.27 16.52 -5.66
CA TYR A 221 -6.05 16.16 -6.84
C TYR A 221 -7.50 16.63 -6.73
N HIS A 222 -8.16 16.35 -5.61
CA HIS A 222 -9.57 16.67 -5.42
C HIS A 222 -9.87 18.15 -5.11
N ILE A 223 -8.95 18.87 -4.46
CA ILE A 223 -9.03 20.33 -4.27
C ILE A 223 -8.98 21.05 -5.63
N ASN A 224 -8.12 20.59 -6.54
CA ASN A 224 -8.04 21.15 -7.88
C ASN A 224 -9.27 20.84 -8.74
N LEU A 225 -10.06 19.83 -8.37
CA LEU A 225 -11.26 19.42 -9.09
C LEU A 225 -12.53 20.15 -8.62
N SER A 226 -12.64 20.44 -7.33
CA SER A 226 -13.80 21.13 -6.76
C SER A 226 -13.90 22.60 -7.20
N SER A 227 -12.83 23.18 -7.74
CA SER A 227 -12.78 24.54 -8.27
C SER A 227 -13.24 24.69 -9.73
N TYR A 228 -13.51 23.60 -10.46
CA TYR A 228 -14.03 23.67 -11.83
C TYR A 228 -15.53 23.98 -11.84
N SER A 229 -15.86 25.25 -12.03
CA SER A 229 -17.20 25.67 -12.41
C SER A 229 -17.49 25.26 -13.86
N GLN A 230 -18.54 24.47 -14.05
CA GLN A 230 -19.34 24.33 -15.27
C GLN A 230 -18.73 23.65 -16.53
N ASN A 231 -17.41 23.56 -16.71
CA ASN A 231 -16.84 22.81 -17.84
C ASN A 231 -16.27 21.47 -17.39
N THR A 232 -17.10 20.42 -17.48
CA THR A 232 -16.72 19.05 -17.10
C THR A 232 -15.55 18.56 -17.94
N PRO A 233 -14.39 18.22 -17.36
CA PRO A 233 -13.57 17.19 -17.98
C PRO A 233 -14.38 15.89 -17.86
N ASN A 234 -14.26 15.02 -18.87
CA ASN A 234 -14.82 13.67 -18.85
C ASN A 234 -14.03 12.84 -17.82
N ILE A 235 -14.16 13.15 -16.53
CA ILE A 235 -13.33 12.57 -15.47
C ILE A 235 -13.90 11.19 -15.18
N ASN A 236 -13.24 10.18 -15.72
CA ASN A 236 -13.31 8.84 -15.18
C ASN A 236 -12.69 8.85 -13.77
N ILE A 237 -13.47 9.24 -12.76
CA ILE A 237 -13.11 9.15 -11.33
C ILE A 237 -12.86 7.66 -10.92
N ARG A 238 -12.99 6.70 -11.83
CA ARG A 238 -12.79 5.27 -11.57
C ARG A 238 -11.32 4.84 -11.51
N GLN A 239 -10.35 5.64 -11.94
CA GLN A 239 -8.93 5.24 -12.02
C GLN A 239 -8.00 6.42 -11.74
N THR A 240 -8.04 6.96 -10.52
CA THR A 240 -6.97 7.85 -10.07
C THR A 240 -5.84 6.98 -9.54
N SER A 241 -4.61 7.19 -10.02
CA SER A 241 -3.42 6.44 -9.60
C SER A 241 -3.25 6.43 -8.07
N HIS A 242 -3.74 7.46 -7.39
CA HIS A 242 -3.69 7.61 -5.93
C HIS A 242 -4.49 6.55 -5.16
N TRP A 243 -5.52 5.96 -5.77
CA TRP A 243 -6.25 4.87 -5.14
C TRP A 243 -5.48 3.55 -5.21
N ASP A 244 -4.77 3.34 -6.32
CA ASP A 244 -3.89 2.19 -6.47
C ASP A 244 -2.71 2.33 -5.49
N ASP A 245 -2.18 3.54 -5.29
CA ASP A 245 -1.18 3.83 -4.26
C ASP A 245 -1.69 3.46 -2.85
N LEU A 246 -2.91 3.86 -2.48
CA LEU A 246 -3.50 3.53 -1.17
C LEU A 246 -3.74 2.02 -1.02
N LYS A 247 -4.24 1.35 -2.06
CA LYS A 247 -4.44 -0.10 -2.04
C LYS A 247 -3.11 -0.85 -1.89
N SER A 248 -2.08 -0.44 -2.61
CA SER A 248 -0.73 -0.99 -2.46
C SER A 248 -0.22 -0.78 -1.03
N PHE A 249 -0.41 0.41 -0.46
CA PHE A 249 -0.07 0.67 0.94
C PHE A 249 -0.83 -0.25 1.90
N THR A 250 -2.14 -0.43 1.73
CA THR A 250 -2.95 -1.34 2.56
C THR A 250 -2.44 -2.78 2.47
N LYS A 251 -2.10 -3.26 1.26
CA LYS A 251 -1.51 -4.60 1.07
C LYS A 251 -0.17 -4.75 1.79
N VAL A 252 0.68 -3.72 1.78
CA VAL A 252 1.95 -3.71 2.53
C VAL A 252 1.67 -3.80 4.03
N ILE A 253 0.77 -2.99 4.57
CA ILE A 253 0.37 -3.05 5.99
C ILE A 253 -0.13 -4.46 6.35
N CYS A 254 -1.01 -5.02 5.52
CA CYS A 254 -1.53 -6.38 5.71
C CYS A 254 -0.42 -7.43 5.78
N ALA A 255 0.55 -7.38 4.87
CA ALA A 255 1.69 -8.28 4.87
C ALA A 255 2.59 -8.09 6.11
N LEU A 256 2.84 -6.84 6.51
CA LEU A 256 3.65 -6.53 7.71
C LEU A 256 3.00 -7.02 9.01
N VAL A 257 1.67 -6.97 9.10
CA VAL A 257 0.92 -7.54 10.24
C VAL A 257 1.07 -9.05 10.29
N GLN A 258 0.94 -9.70 9.13
CA GLN A 258 1.04 -11.17 9.02
C GLN A 258 2.45 -11.68 9.40
N THR A 259 3.49 -10.87 9.19
CA THR A 259 4.86 -11.22 9.54
C THR A 259 5.31 -10.72 10.92
N ASN A 260 4.41 -10.14 11.72
CA ASN A 260 4.72 -9.58 13.04
C ASN A 260 5.71 -8.42 13.07
N LEU A 261 6.02 -7.81 11.91
CA LEU A 261 6.82 -6.58 11.86
C LEU A 261 6.03 -5.37 12.36
N VAL A 262 4.71 -5.42 12.24
CA VAL A 262 3.76 -4.42 12.73
C VAL A 262 2.72 -5.13 13.61
N THR A 263 2.37 -4.52 14.74
CA THR A 263 1.38 -5.07 15.68
C THR A 263 -0.04 -4.63 15.31
N ALA A 264 -1.05 -5.32 15.83
CA ALA A 264 -2.45 -4.91 15.64
C ALA A 264 -2.72 -3.51 16.22
N LYS A 265 -2.03 -3.14 17.30
CA LYS A 265 -2.14 -1.82 17.93
C LYS A 265 -1.62 -0.72 17.01
N ASP A 266 -0.48 -0.93 16.37
CA ASP A 266 0.08 0.05 15.43
C ASP A 266 -0.87 0.29 14.26
N VAL A 267 -1.52 -0.77 13.77
CA VAL A 267 -2.52 -0.64 12.70
C VAL A 267 -3.77 0.07 13.19
N GLU A 268 -4.20 -0.14 14.43
CA GLU A 268 -5.30 0.62 15.02
C GLU A 268 -4.96 2.12 15.13
N GLU A 269 -3.72 2.46 15.53
CA GLU A 269 -3.24 3.84 15.57
C GLU A 269 -3.20 4.46 14.17
N ILE A 270 -2.62 3.77 13.18
CA ILE A 270 -2.60 4.21 11.77
C ILE A 270 -4.03 4.41 11.25
N ALA A 271 -4.95 3.51 11.55
CA ALA A 271 -6.32 3.60 11.11
C ALA A 271 -7.07 4.80 11.73
N SER A 272 -6.91 4.98 13.04
CA SER A 272 -7.55 6.04 13.81
C SER A 272 -7.07 7.44 13.38
N TYR A 273 -5.75 7.62 13.26
CA TYR A 273 -5.17 8.95 13.01
C TYR A 273 -5.04 9.27 11.52
N HIS A 274 -4.65 8.30 10.69
CA HIS A 274 -4.29 8.59 9.30
C HIS A 274 -5.35 8.12 8.30
N ILE A 275 -5.85 6.89 8.39
CA ILE A 275 -6.84 6.38 7.42
C ILE A 275 -8.17 7.12 7.55
N ASN A 276 -8.65 7.38 8.78
CA ASN A 276 -9.89 8.13 8.99
C ASN A 276 -9.79 9.56 8.41
N GLN A 277 -8.62 10.19 8.50
CA GLN A 277 -8.38 11.52 7.96
C GLN A 277 -7.97 11.53 6.47
N PHE A 278 -7.80 10.36 5.85
CA PHE A 278 -7.40 10.26 4.46
C PHE A 278 -8.53 10.72 3.52
N PHE A 279 -9.76 10.36 3.85
CA PHE A 279 -10.91 10.59 2.99
C PHE A 279 -11.45 12.02 3.14
N LEU A 280 -11.97 12.57 2.04
CA LEU A 280 -12.54 13.92 2.00
C LEU A 280 -13.99 13.96 2.45
N THR A 281 -14.70 12.85 2.28
CA THR A 281 -16.06 12.66 2.78
C THR A 281 -16.06 11.78 4.02
N ARG A 282 -17.10 11.92 4.83
CA ARG A 282 -17.42 11.05 5.97
C ARG A 282 -18.58 10.13 5.61
N PRO A 283 -18.67 8.92 6.20
CA PRO A 283 -19.84 8.07 6.03
C PRO A 283 -21.16 8.80 6.29
N SER A 284 -21.19 9.70 7.29
CA SER A 284 -22.36 10.49 7.66
C SER A 284 -22.71 11.65 6.73
N ASP A 285 -21.88 11.97 5.73
CA ASP A 285 -22.14 13.09 4.81
C ASP A 285 -23.29 12.82 3.85
N VAL A 286 -23.64 11.55 3.63
CA VAL A 286 -24.77 11.17 2.78
C VAL A 286 -25.68 10.20 3.52
N SER A 287 -26.99 10.40 3.39
CA SER A 287 -27.97 9.40 3.81
C SER A 287 -28.95 9.08 2.69
N LEU A 288 -29.40 7.82 2.68
CA LEU A 288 -30.34 7.27 1.71
C LEU A 288 -31.68 7.05 2.40
N THR A 289 -32.75 7.64 1.85
CA THR A 289 -34.11 7.43 2.36
C THR A 289 -35.03 6.97 1.23
N THR A 290 -36.01 6.14 1.59
CA THR A 290 -37.10 5.71 0.71
C THR A 290 -38.44 6.30 1.14
N GLN A 291 -38.47 7.14 2.18
CA GLN A 291 -39.67 7.84 2.61
C GLN A 291 -40.03 8.87 1.52
N ASP A 292 -41.17 8.63 0.87
CA ASP A 292 -41.66 9.36 -0.31
C ASP A 292 -40.77 9.23 -1.56
N GLY A 293 -40.26 8.02 -1.82
CA GLY A 293 -39.40 7.69 -2.96
C GLY A 293 -37.92 7.68 -2.61
N PHE A 294 -37.09 7.16 -3.51
CA PHE A 294 -35.64 7.11 -3.31
C PHE A 294 -35.04 8.51 -3.39
N LYS A 295 -34.48 9.00 -2.28
CA LYS A 295 -33.85 10.32 -2.18
C LYS A 295 -32.45 10.19 -1.58
N ILE A 296 -31.55 11.04 -2.06
CA ILE A 296 -30.16 11.14 -1.59
C ILE A 296 -30.04 12.46 -0.84
N LEU A 297 -29.74 12.40 0.45
CA LEU A 297 -29.57 13.57 1.31
C LEU A 297 -28.07 13.82 1.45
N ILE A 298 -27.60 15.01 1.06
CA ILE A 298 -26.18 15.38 1.15
C ILE A 298 -26.03 16.47 2.22
N ARG A 299 -25.20 16.21 3.23
CA ARG A 299 -24.82 17.19 4.25
C ARG A 299 -23.84 18.19 3.64
N ASN A 300 -24.17 19.47 3.77
CA ASN A 300 -23.21 20.53 3.48
C ASN A 300 -22.43 20.82 4.78
N PRO A 301 -21.08 20.85 4.77
CA PRO A 301 -20.31 21.16 5.96
C PRO A 301 -20.64 22.54 6.57
N ASN A 302 -21.26 23.46 5.82
CA ASN A 302 -21.58 24.82 6.25
C ASN A 302 -23.09 25.13 6.42
N SER A 303 -24.00 24.16 6.25
CA SER A 303 -25.44 24.38 6.48
C SER A 303 -26.24 23.08 6.59
N ASN A 304 -27.40 23.15 7.23
CA ASN A 304 -28.38 22.08 7.38
C ASN A 304 -28.54 21.22 6.12
N LEU A 305 -28.77 19.91 6.33
CA LEU A 305 -29.08 18.90 5.32
C LEU A 305 -29.90 19.49 4.15
N MET A 306 -29.32 19.54 2.95
CA MET A 306 -30.11 19.84 1.75
C MET A 306 -30.64 18.53 1.17
N ILE A 307 -31.96 18.44 1.07
CA ILE A 307 -32.66 17.32 0.45
C ILE A 307 -32.55 17.48 -1.08
N VAL A 308 -31.81 16.59 -1.74
CA VAL A 308 -31.71 16.58 -3.21
C VAL A 308 -32.44 15.34 -3.74
N ASN A 309 -33.61 15.56 -4.33
CA ASN A 309 -34.45 14.47 -4.86
C ASN A 309 -33.86 13.82 -6.13
N SER A 310 -33.04 14.54 -6.90
CA SER A 310 -32.35 14.03 -8.09
C SER A 310 -30.90 14.52 -8.13
N VAL A 311 -29.96 13.62 -7.85
CA VAL A 311 -28.54 13.89 -8.04
C VAL A 311 -28.18 13.51 -9.49
N THR A 312 -28.49 14.40 -10.44
CA THR A 312 -28.10 14.22 -11.84
C THR A 312 -26.90 15.10 -12.18
N LYS A 313 -26.04 14.61 -13.08
CA LYS A 313 -24.85 15.34 -13.54
C LYS A 313 -25.19 16.73 -14.10
N HIS A 314 -26.39 16.91 -14.65
CA HIS A 314 -26.81 18.13 -15.34
C HIS A 314 -27.47 19.16 -14.42
N GLU A 315 -28.28 18.73 -13.46
CA GLU A 315 -29.03 19.65 -12.58
C GLU A 315 -28.19 20.17 -11.42
N SER A 316 -27.27 19.34 -10.91
CA SER A 316 -26.48 19.66 -9.72
C SER A 316 -25.06 19.08 -9.79
N PRO A 317 -24.18 19.59 -10.68
CA PRO A 317 -22.85 19.01 -10.93
C PRO A 317 -21.97 18.84 -9.67
N ALA A 318 -22.02 19.79 -8.75
CA ALA A 318 -21.25 19.75 -7.49
C ALA A 318 -21.76 18.66 -6.55
N PHE A 319 -23.08 18.57 -6.35
CA PHE A 319 -23.71 17.51 -5.54
C PHE A 319 -23.54 16.13 -6.18
N TYR A 320 -23.59 16.04 -7.52
CA TYR A 320 -23.28 14.81 -8.25
C TYR A 320 -21.84 14.34 -8.05
N TYR A 321 -20.89 15.26 -8.09
CA TYR A 321 -19.49 14.95 -7.78
C TYR A 321 -19.31 14.51 -6.33
N GLN A 322 -19.88 15.23 -5.36
CA GLN A 322 -19.78 14.90 -3.94
C GLN A 322 -20.40 13.53 -3.62
N TRP A 323 -21.58 13.25 -4.16
CA TRP A 323 -22.21 11.92 -4.06
C TRP A 323 -21.33 10.81 -4.62
N LYS A 324 -20.81 11.01 -5.84
CA LYS A 324 -19.99 10.01 -6.51
C LYS A 324 -18.67 9.76 -5.76
N LEU A 325 -18.04 10.83 -5.28
CA LEU A 325 -16.83 10.75 -4.46
C LEU A 325 -17.12 10.04 -3.14
N TRP A 326 -18.22 10.39 -2.45
CA TRP A 326 -18.63 9.72 -1.22
C TRP A 326 -18.83 8.22 -1.41
N LEU A 327 -19.57 7.81 -2.44
CA LEU A 327 -19.84 6.39 -2.71
C LEU A 327 -18.54 5.61 -2.93
N GLN A 328 -17.64 6.22 -3.70
CA GLN A 328 -16.34 5.68 -4.05
C GLN A 328 -15.42 5.53 -2.83
N GLU A 329 -15.30 6.58 -2.03
CA GLU A 329 -14.51 6.55 -0.80
C GLU A 329 -15.10 5.58 0.23
N THR A 330 -16.43 5.49 0.34
CA THR A 330 -17.11 4.53 1.23
C THR A 330 -16.82 3.08 0.84
N LEU A 331 -16.84 2.75 -0.45
CA LEU A 331 -16.44 1.42 -0.93
C LEU A 331 -14.96 1.14 -0.68
N LEU A 332 -14.09 2.14 -0.88
CA LEU A 332 -12.65 1.99 -0.63
C LEU A 332 -12.35 1.81 0.87
N ARG A 333 -12.97 2.61 1.74
CA ARG A 333 -12.93 2.45 3.21
C ARG A 333 -13.32 1.04 3.60
N LEU A 334 -14.47 0.55 3.11
CA LEU A 334 -14.95 -0.79 3.41
C LEU A 334 -13.93 -1.86 3.00
N SER A 335 -13.40 -1.77 1.78
CA SER A 335 -12.38 -2.71 1.28
C SER A 335 -11.13 -2.71 2.17
N ILE A 336 -10.57 -1.53 2.45
CA ILE A 336 -9.34 -1.40 3.23
C ILE A 336 -9.52 -1.94 4.65
N MET A 337 -10.63 -1.58 5.30
CA MET A 337 -10.92 -2.08 6.64
C MET A 337 -11.03 -3.60 6.63
N LEU A 338 -11.79 -4.18 5.69
CA LEU A 338 -11.94 -5.64 5.59
C LEU A 338 -10.61 -6.36 5.35
N ASP A 339 -9.74 -5.82 4.50
CA ASP A 339 -8.42 -6.41 4.21
C ASP A 339 -7.52 -6.37 5.46
N ILE A 340 -7.55 -5.27 6.21
CA ILE A 340 -6.85 -5.12 7.49
C ILE A 340 -7.40 -6.12 8.52
N PHE A 341 -8.72 -6.21 8.67
CA PHE A 341 -9.37 -7.15 9.59
C PHE A 341 -8.98 -8.59 9.28
N ARG A 342 -9.04 -8.99 8.00
CA ARG A 342 -8.64 -10.34 7.57
C ARG A 342 -7.19 -10.63 7.92
N SER A 343 -6.30 -9.68 7.73
CA SER A 343 -4.87 -9.82 8.04
C SER A 343 -4.61 -9.95 9.53
N ILE A 344 -5.33 -9.20 10.35
CA ILE A 344 -5.25 -9.27 11.81
C ILE A 344 -5.81 -10.62 12.33
N ILE A 345 -6.97 -11.05 11.83
CA ILE A 345 -7.63 -12.30 12.23
C ILE A 345 -6.87 -13.54 11.73
N GLY A 346 -6.30 -13.46 10.53
CA GLY A 346 -5.56 -14.56 9.90
C GLY A 346 -4.22 -14.88 10.56
N LYS A 347 -3.84 -14.17 11.62
CA LYS A 347 -2.61 -14.38 12.37
C LYS A 347 -2.74 -15.63 13.26
N PRO A 348 -1.93 -16.69 13.04
CA PRO A 348 -2.13 -18.01 13.67
C PRO A 348 -1.95 -18.04 15.20
N ASP A 349 -1.27 -17.05 15.80
CA ASP A 349 -0.90 -17.04 17.23
C ASP A 349 -1.35 -15.78 18.01
N ALA A 350 -2.38 -15.06 17.54
CA ALA A 350 -2.78 -13.80 18.20
C ALA A 350 -3.82 -14.01 19.33
N SER A 351 -3.52 -13.46 20.51
CA SER A 351 -4.54 -13.06 21.49
C SER A 351 -5.56 -12.14 20.82
N PRO A 352 -6.84 -12.12 21.26
CA PRO A 352 -7.87 -11.28 20.64
C PRO A 352 -7.38 -9.83 20.58
N PRO A 353 -7.22 -9.26 19.37
CA PRO A 353 -6.64 -7.94 19.23
C PRO A 353 -7.67 -6.88 19.64
N GLU A 354 -7.23 -5.88 20.39
CA GLU A 354 -8.02 -4.67 20.63
C GLU A 354 -8.11 -3.93 19.29
N ILE A 355 -9.28 -3.97 18.66
CA ILE A 355 -9.56 -3.40 17.33
C ILE A 355 -10.78 -2.47 17.38
N GLY A 356 -10.95 -1.78 18.52
CA GLY A 356 -12.15 -1.01 18.83
C GLY A 356 -12.43 0.09 17.80
N GLN A 357 -11.41 0.85 17.42
CA GLN A 357 -11.56 1.93 16.45
C GLN A 357 -11.79 1.43 15.03
N LEU A 358 -11.06 0.39 14.62
CA LEU A 358 -11.27 -0.26 13.32
C LEU A 358 -12.70 -0.81 13.21
N SER A 359 -13.22 -1.40 14.29
CA SER A 359 -14.58 -1.95 14.33
C SER A 359 -15.62 -0.85 14.23
N LEU A 360 -15.42 0.26 14.94
CA LEU A 360 -16.29 1.44 14.88
C LEU A 360 -16.31 2.02 13.46
N LEU A 361 -15.14 2.24 12.85
CA LEU A 361 -15.03 2.77 11.48
C LEU A 361 -15.72 1.86 10.46
N LEU A 362 -15.55 0.54 10.57
CA LEU A 362 -16.22 -0.43 9.71
C LEU A 362 -17.74 -0.38 9.92
N GLN A 363 -18.21 -0.33 11.16
CA GLN A 363 -19.63 -0.27 11.49
C GLN A 363 -20.27 1.01 10.96
N GLU A 364 -19.64 2.18 11.15
CA GLU A 364 -20.12 3.45 10.61
C GLU A 364 -20.18 3.44 9.08
N THR A 365 -19.14 2.90 8.44
CA THR A 365 -19.05 2.80 6.97
C THR A 365 -20.13 1.85 6.43
N ALA A 366 -20.35 0.69 7.07
CA ALA A 366 -21.38 -0.27 6.68
C ALA A 366 -22.80 0.27 6.93
N ALA A 367 -23.01 0.98 8.04
CA ALA A 367 -24.28 1.62 8.36
C ALA A 367 -24.65 2.70 7.34
N ALA A 368 -23.67 3.45 6.84
CA ALA A 368 -23.91 4.51 5.85
C ALA A 368 -24.36 3.97 4.47
N VAL A 369 -23.98 2.73 4.13
CA VAL A 369 -24.44 2.04 2.90
C VAL A 369 -25.77 1.31 3.14
N SER A 370 -26.08 0.98 4.39
CA SER A 370 -27.34 0.33 4.76
C SER A 370 -28.48 1.34 4.66
N LEU A 371 -29.56 1.01 3.93
CA LEU A 371 -30.73 1.89 3.88
C LEU A 371 -31.29 2.10 5.29
N SER A 372 -31.20 3.34 5.80
CA SER A 372 -31.86 3.72 7.03
C SER A 372 -33.36 3.77 6.79
N LYS A 373 -34.12 2.83 7.37
CA LYS A 373 -35.60 2.87 7.38
C LYS A 373 -36.17 3.95 8.29
N THR A 374 -35.33 4.70 9.00
CA THR A 374 -35.71 5.58 10.11
C THR A 374 -35.36 7.03 9.79
N ALA A 375 -36.33 7.75 9.23
CA ALA A 375 -36.30 9.21 9.18
C ALA A 375 -37.69 9.83 9.44
N ALA A 376 -38.50 9.21 10.30
CA ALA A 376 -39.82 9.74 10.69
C ALA A 376 -40.04 9.92 12.20
N GLU A 377 -39.06 9.67 13.08
CA GLU A 377 -39.30 9.76 14.54
C GLU A 377 -38.44 10.79 15.30
N ASP A 378 -37.35 11.32 14.74
CA ASP A 378 -36.47 12.23 15.51
C ASP A 378 -36.72 13.74 15.32
N ASP A 379 -37.63 14.16 14.42
CA ASP A 379 -37.97 15.59 14.26
C ASP A 379 -39.16 16.06 15.13
N ASN A 380 -39.80 15.17 15.89
CA ASN A 380 -40.94 15.50 16.75
C ASN A 380 -40.62 15.61 18.26
N THR A 381 -39.38 15.36 18.69
CA THR A 381 -39.01 15.35 20.13
C THR A 381 -38.09 16.50 20.57
N GLN A 382 -37.68 17.41 19.68
CA GLN A 382 -36.89 18.61 20.06
C GLN A 382 -37.66 19.93 20.15
N ASN A 383 -38.99 19.93 19.96
CA ASN A 383 -39.83 21.14 20.11
C ASN A 383 -40.72 21.16 21.36
N ALA A 384 -40.51 20.27 22.34
CA ALA A 384 -41.33 20.22 23.55
C ALA A 384 -40.49 20.40 24.83
N HIS A 385 -39.74 21.50 24.95
CA HIS A 385 -39.31 22.00 26.27
C HIS A 385 -38.79 23.45 26.23
N ILE A 386 -39.62 24.43 25.84
CA ILE A 386 -39.50 25.80 26.36
C ILE A 386 -40.91 26.38 26.53
N ILE A 387 -41.10 27.12 27.64
CA ILE A 387 -42.25 27.91 28.11
C ILE A 387 -43.23 27.16 29.04
N THR A 388 -42.98 27.23 30.36
CA THR A 388 -43.74 28.13 31.28
C THR A 388 -43.17 28.12 32.70
N THR A 389 -43.08 29.34 33.25
CA THR A 389 -42.84 29.81 34.64
C THR A 389 -41.49 29.56 35.29
#